data_AF-A0A1I0IUR2-F1
#
_entry.id   AF-A0A1I0IUR2-F1
#
_cell.length_a   1.000
_cell.length_b   1.000
_cell.length_c   1.000
_cell.angle_alpha   90.00
_cell.angle_beta   90.00
_cell.angle_gamma   90.00
#
_symmetry.space_group_name_H-M   'P 1'
#
loop_
_entity.id
_entity.type
_entity.pdbx_description
1 polymer ?
#
loop_
_entity_poly.entity_id
_entity_poly.type
_entity_poly.pdbx_seq_one_letter_code
_entity_poly.pdbx_strand_id
1 'polypeptide(L)' 'MYIREADGVQIPKEELFQVYSRWTDLQDIDGTNASWFGRKLANVVEYGDDRIRDGDNLVTVYTGIDLTSDGSKLLE' A
#
# COMPACT_ATOMS: atom_id res chain seq x y z
N MET A 1 12.47 -6.00 0.93
CA MET A 1 11.79 -4.77 0.47
C MET A 1 10.38 -5.16 0.06
N TYR A 2 9.34 -4.52 0.61
CA TYR A 2 7.93 -4.94 0.47
C TYR A 2 7.16 -4.20 -0.63
N ILE A 3 7.63 -3.03 -1.04
CA ILE A 3 7.05 -2.18 -2.09
C ILE A 3 8.06 -2.06 -3.22
N ARG A 4 7.59 -1.97 -4.46
CA ARG A 4 8.39 -1.65 -5.65
C ARG A 4 7.74 -0.51 -6.43
N GLU A 5 8.59 0.30 -7.08
CA GLU A 5 8.17 1.30 -8.06
C GLU A 5 8.17 0.68 -9.45
N ALA A 6 7.09 0.85 -10.19
CA ALA A 6 6.99 0.38 -11.58
C ALA A 6 5.96 1.22 -12.35
N ASP A 7 6.21 1.46 -13.62
CA ASP A 7 5.27 2.21 -14.46
C ASP A 7 4.02 1.40 -14.77
N GLY A 8 2.85 2.05 -14.75
CA GLY A 8 1.56 1.43 -15.07
C GLY A 8 1.02 0.43 -14.02
N VAL A 9 1.66 0.32 -12.85
CA VAL A 9 1.14 -0.52 -11.76
C VAL A 9 0.28 0.30 -10.80
N GLN A 10 -0.61 -0.38 -10.09
CA GLN A 10 -1.47 0.22 -9.09
C GLN A 10 -1.79 -0.78 -7.98
N ILE A 11 -2.01 -0.27 -6.78
CA ILE A 11 -2.43 -1.07 -5.62
C ILE A 11 -3.52 -0.34 -4.82
N PRO A 12 -4.59 -1.03 -4.38
CA PRO A 12 -5.55 -0.47 -3.46
C PRO A 12 -4.90 0.08 -2.18
N LYS A 13 -5.29 1.30 -1.78
CA LYS A 13 -4.74 1.94 -0.59
C LYS A 13 -4.98 1.10 0.67
N GLU A 14 -6.11 0.40 0.72
CA GLU A 14 -6.47 -0.50 1.82
C GLU A 14 -5.55 -1.72 1.89
N GLU A 15 -5.29 -2.40 0.77
CA GLU A 15 -4.38 -3.54 0.73
C GLU A 15 -2.96 -3.16 1.16
N LEU A 16 -2.44 -2.04 0.66
CA LEU A 16 -1.11 -1.58 1.05
C LEU A 16 -1.05 -1.25 2.55
N PHE A 17 -2.11 -0.66 3.09
CA PHE A 17 -2.20 -0.38 4.53
C PHE A 17 -2.34 -1.66 5.37
N GLN A 18 -3.01 -2.70 4.85
CA GLN A 18 -3.09 -4.00 5.49
C GLN A 18 -1.72 -4.67 5.57
N VAL A 19 -0.94 -4.65 4.48
CA VAL A 19 0.46 -5.14 4.49
C VAL A 19 1.29 -4.40 5.53
N TYR A 20 1.18 -3.08 5.58
CA TYR A 20 1.87 -2.27 6.59
C TYR A 20 1.46 -2.69 8.01
N SER A 21 0.16 -2.84 8.27
CA SER A 21 -0.35 -3.23 9.59
C SER A 21 0.16 -4.61 10.01
N ARG A 22 0.11 -5.60 9.12
CA ARG A 22 0.66 -6.93 9.40
C ARG A 22 2.17 -6.91 9.62
N TRP A 23 2.89 -6.11 8.85
CA TRP A 23 4.32 -5.93 9.06
C TRP A 23 4.61 -5.31 10.43
N THR A 24 3.85 -4.30 10.86
CA THR A 24 4.02 -3.69 12.18
C THR A 24 3.75 -4.68 13.32
N ASP A 25 2.72 -5.51 13.20
CA ASP A 25 2.43 -6.60 14.14
C ASP A 25 3.60 -7.60 14.21
N LEU A 26 4.11 -8.05 13.06
CA LEU A 26 5.23 -9.00 13.00
C LEU A 26 6.54 -8.46 13.59
N GLN A 27 6.73 -7.14 13.54
CA GLN A 27 7.91 -6.48 14.10
C GLN A 27 7.72 -6.03 15.56
N ASP A 28 6.54 -6.26 16.15
CA ASP A 28 6.17 -5.77 17.49
C ASP A 28 6.38 -4.26 17.65
N ILE A 29 5.99 -3.49 16.63
CA ILE A 29 6.07 -2.03 16.63
C ILE A 29 4.68 -1.40 16.58
N ASP A 30 4.51 -0.30 17.32
CA ASP A 30 3.29 0.49 17.24
C ASP A 30 3.18 1.13 15.85
N GLY A 31 2.20 0.69 15.09
CA GLY A 31 1.93 1.17 13.74
C GLY A 31 1.38 2.59 13.71
N THR A 32 0.83 2.96 12.57
CA THR A 32 0.11 4.23 12.42
C THR A 32 -1.22 3.99 11.73
N ASN A 33 -2.11 4.98 11.75
CA ASN A 33 -3.38 4.86 11.04
C ASN A 33 -3.23 5.16 9.54
N ALA A 34 -4.22 4.77 8.74
CA ALA A 34 -4.19 4.91 7.28
C ALA A 34 -3.90 6.35 6.79
N SER A 35 -4.44 7.36 7.46
CA SER A 35 -4.23 8.77 7.10
C SER A 35 -2.78 9.22 7.30
N TRP A 36 -2.13 8.76 8.38
CA TRP A 36 -0.72 9.03 8.63
C TRP A 36 0.20 8.12 7.82
N PHE A 37 -0.23 6.91 7.52
CA PHE A 37 0.51 5.98 6.67
C PHE A 37 0.79 6.59 5.31
N GLY A 38 -0.24 7.10 4.59
CA GLY A 38 -0.04 7.73 3.29
C GLY A 38 0.92 8.93 3.35
N ARG A 39 0.83 9.76 4.41
CA ARG A 39 1.77 10.88 4.62
C ARG A 39 3.20 10.41 4.81
N LYS A 40 3.43 9.36 5.60
CA LYS A 40 4.76 8.78 5.80
C LYS A 40 5.27 8.15 4.51
N LEU A 41 4.40 7.46 3.77
CA LEU A 41 4.72 6.84 2.48
C LEU A 41 5.24 7.88 1.47
N ALA A 42 4.60 9.04 1.39
CA ALA A 42 5.01 10.13 0.50
C ALA A 42 6.40 10.72 0.81
N ASN A 43 6.98 10.43 1.99
CA ASN A 43 8.34 10.85 2.32
C ASN A 43 9.41 9.85 1.83
N VAL A 44 9.01 8.64 1.43
CA VAL A 44 9.94 7.54 1.11
C VAL A 44 9.81 7.03 -0.32
N VAL A 45 8.67 7.26 -0.98
CA VAL A 45 8.42 6.83 -2.36
C VAL A 45 7.53 7.83 -3.08
N GLU A 46 7.79 8.04 -4.37
CA GLU A 46 6.92 8.84 -5.23
C GLU A 46 5.77 7.94 -5.73
N TYR A 47 4.55 8.42 -5.58
CA TYR A 47 3.36 7.71 -6.05
C TYR A 47 2.31 8.72 -6.54
N GLY A 48 1.47 8.28 -7.46
CA GLY A 48 0.22 8.97 -7.79
C GLY A 48 -0.95 8.41 -7.00
N ASP A 49 -2.08 9.11 -7.01
CA ASP A 49 -3.34 8.61 -6.48
C ASP A 49 -4.44 8.63 -7.55
N ASP A 50 -5.23 7.57 -7.58
CA ASP A 50 -6.35 7.45 -8.51
C ASP A 50 -7.51 6.66 -7.87
N ARG A 51 -8.63 6.54 -8.59
CA ARG A 51 -9.78 5.74 -8.21
C ARG A 51 -10.18 4.84 -9.37
N ILE A 52 -10.17 3.54 -9.10
CA ILE A 52 -10.56 2.53 -10.09
C ILE A 52 -11.89 1.90 -9.71
N ARG A 53 -12.63 1.47 -10.73
CA ARG A 53 -13.83 0.68 -10.54
C ARG A 53 -13.44 -0.78 -10.33
N ASP A 54 -13.78 -1.34 -9.18
CA ASP A 54 -13.66 -2.77 -8.88
C ASP A 54 -15.07 -3.34 -8.70
N GLY A 55 -15.58 -3.95 -9.77
CA GLY A 55 -16.99 -4.33 -9.87
C GLY A 55 -17.94 -3.14 -9.68
N ASP A 56 -18.76 -3.20 -8.64
CA ASP A 56 -19.68 -2.12 -8.26
C ASP A 56 -19.05 -1.06 -7.35
N ASN A 57 -17.84 -1.31 -6.85
CA ASN A 57 -17.16 -0.44 -5.90
C ASN A 57 -16.19 0.52 -6.59
N LEU A 58 -16.00 1.70 -5.98
CA LEU A 58 -14.99 2.67 -6.40
C LEU A 58 -13.86 2.67 -5.36
N VAL A 59 -12.73 2.07 -5.71
CA VAL A 59 -11.60 1.82 -4.82
C VAL A 59 -10.52 2.86 -5.08
N THR A 60 -9.99 3.46 -4.02
CA THR A 60 -8.82 4.36 -4.13
C THR A 60 -7.55 3.53 -4.24
N VAL A 61 -6.68 3.88 -5.18
CA VAL A 61 -5.40 3.22 -5.42
C VAL A 61 -4.24 4.18 -5.29
N TYR A 62 -3.06 3.64 -5.00
CA TYR A 62 -1.79 4.28 -5.32
C TYR A 62 -1.36 3.82 -6.72
N THR A 63 -0.78 4.72 -7.51
CA THR A 63 -0.25 4.43 -8.84
C THR A 63 1.26 4.63 -8.88
N GLY A 64 1.95 3.89 -9.74
CA GLY A 64 3.42 3.90 -9.84
C GLY A 64 4.12 3.05 -8.78
N ILE A 65 3.37 2.48 -7.83
CA ILE A 65 3.86 1.56 -6.80
C ILE A 65 2.97 0.33 -6.68
N ASP A 66 3.61 -0.80 -6.36
CA ASP A 66 2.96 -2.10 -6.17
C ASP A 66 3.70 -2.91 -5.09
N LEU A 67 3.10 -4.00 -4.64
CA LEU A 67 3.77 -4.92 -3.72
C LEU A 67 4.85 -5.72 -4.46
N THR A 68 5.93 -6.02 -3.73
CA THR A 68 6.83 -7.11 -4.14
C THR A 68 6.18 -8.45 -3.80
N SER A 69 6.71 -9.55 -4.35
CA SER A 69 6.23 -10.89 -3.97
C SER A 69 6.34 -11.16 -2.47
N ASP A 70 7.27 -10.52 -1.76
CA ASP A 70 7.37 -10.64 -0.30
C ASP A 70 6.31 -9.81 0.42
N GLY A 71 5.98 -8.63 -0.12
CA GLY A 71 4.87 -7.80 0.36
C GLY A 71 3.51 -8.48 0.17
N SER A 72 3.30 -9.15 -0.95
CA SER A 72 2.05 -9.88 -1.22
C SER A 72 1.81 -11.03 -0.25
N LYS A 73 2.87 -11.69 0.26
CA LYS A 73 2.73 -12.75 1.28
C LYS A 73 2.18 -12.24 2.60
N LEU A 74 2.32 -10.94 2.87
CA LEU A 74 1.74 -10.31 4.05
C LEU A 74 0.24 -10.03 3.89
N LEU A 75 -0.38 -10.37 2.75
CA LEU A 75 -1.84 -10.34 2.57
C LEU A 75 -2.50 -11.72 2.80
N GLU A 76 -1.72 -12.80 2.78
CA GLU A 76 -2.17 -14.20 2.94
C GLU A 76 -2.58 -14.58 4.37
#